data_AF-A0A967EW92-F1
#
_entry.id   AF-A0A967EW92-F1
#
_cell.length_a   1.000
_cell.length_b   1.000
_cell.length_c   1.000
_cell.angle_alpha   90.00
_cell.angle_beta   90.00
_cell.angle_gamma   90.00
#
_symmetry.space_group_name_H-M   'P 1'
#
loop_
_entity.id
_entity.type
_entity.pdbx_description
1 polymer ?
#
loop_
_entity_poly.entity_id
_entity_poly.type
_entity_poly.pdbx_seq_one_letter_code
_entity_poly.pdbx_strand_id
1 'polypeptide(L)'
;MRSNDSARLPVAEKVRLFVRIWALAVQSATASKRCALPDLMESYRIGSTARSHPTYAPRKLSTAVTRSLRVGPWQPRCLIKAMVLYRLMREQGEEAELVIGLPQNPKDHTAHAWVEAHGVDIGPAPGRGHHQELARYG
;
A
#
# COMPACT_ATOMS: atom_id res chain seq x y z
N MET A 1 10.97 -26.40 12.71
CA MET A 1 10.42 -26.55 11.35
C MET A 1 10.83 -25.32 10.54
N ARG A 2 11.90 -25.41 9.75
CA ARG A 2 12.45 -24.30 8.94
C ARG A 2 11.76 -24.33 7.58
N SER A 3 10.83 -23.41 7.32
CA SER A 3 10.19 -23.28 6.01
C SER A 3 11.09 -22.53 5.04
N ASN A 4 11.24 -23.13 3.86
CA ASN A 4 12.19 -22.81 2.80
C ASN A 4 11.96 -21.40 2.21
N ASP A 5 12.96 -20.52 2.33
CA ASP A 5 12.85 -19.07 2.07
C ASP A 5 13.21 -18.67 0.62
N SER A 6 12.92 -19.51 -0.39
CA SER A 6 13.44 -19.27 -1.76
C SER A 6 12.57 -19.73 -2.93
N ALA A 7 11.29 -20.07 -2.73
CA ALA A 7 10.41 -20.34 -3.87
C ALA A 7 10.12 -19.03 -4.62
N ARG A 8 10.73 -18.86 -5.80
CA ARG A 8 10.38 -17.80 -6.74
C ARG A 8 8.88 -17.94 -7.05
N LEU A 9 8.10 -16.88 -6.86
CA LEU A 9 6.67 -16.90 -7.18
C LEU A 9 6.45 -17.37 -8.64
N PRO A 10 5.53 -18.32 -8.88
CA PRO A 10 5.14 -18.74 -10.22
C PRO A 10 4.78 -17.51 -11.09
N VAL A 11 5.12 -17.56 -12.38
CA VAL A 11 4.87 -16.43 -13.30
C VAL A 11 3.39 -16.03 -13.30
N ALA A 12 2.48 -17.01 -13.23
CA ALA A 12 1.04 -16.76 -13.15
C ALA A 12 0.63 -15.96 -11.91
N GLU A 13 1.23 -16.24 -10.74
CA GLU A 13 0.94 -15.50 -9.50
C GLU A 13 1.50 -14.08 -9.57
N LYS A 14 2.68 -13.90 -10.16
CA LYS A 14 3.26 -12.56 -10.40
C LYS A 14 2.36 -11.73 -11.32
N VAL A 15 1.87 -12.31 -12.41
CA VAL A 15 0.95 -11.63 -13.35
C VAL A 15 -0.37 -11.31 -12.66
N ARG A 16 -0.93 -12.25 -11.88
CA ARG A 16 -2.16 -12.02 -11.10
C ARG A 16 -1.98 -10.89 -10.09
N LEU A 17 -0.86 -10.88 -9.36
CA LEU A 17 -0.54 -9.83 -8.40
C LEU A 17 -0.35 -8.47 -9.12
N PHE A 18 0.33 -8.46 -10.25
CA PHE A 18 0.51 -7.26 -11.07
C PHE A 18 -0.84 -6.67 -11.52
N VAL A 19 -1.72 -7.50 -12.10
CA VAL A 19 -3.06 -7.07 -12.54
C VAL A 19 -3.89 -6.58 -11.35
N ARG A 20 -3.82 -7.28 -10.22
CA ARG A 20 -4.52 -6.87 -8.98
C ARG A 20 -4.03 -5.52 -8.48
N ILE A 21 -2.71 -5.30 -8.42
CA ILE A 21 -2.12 -4.02 -8.02
C ILE A 21 -2.63 -2.89 -8.92
N TRP A 22 -2.68 -3.10 -10.23
CA TRP A 22 -3.19 -2.11 -11.19
C TRP A 22 -4.69 -1.85 -11.03
N ALA A 23 -5.50 -2.90 -10.89
CA ALA A 23 -6.93 -2.76 -10.66
C ALA A 23 -7.22 -1.97 -9.38
N LEU A 24 -6.49 -2.25 -8.30
CA LEU A 24 -6.59 -1.51 -7.05
C LEU A 24 -6.13 -0.06 -7.21
N ALA A 25 -5.03 0.20 -7.93
CA ALA A 25 -4.56 1.57 -8.16
C ALA A 25 -5.58 2.41 -8.92
N VAL A 26 -6.20 1.85 -9.96
CA VAL A 26 -7.27 2.52 -10.71
C VAL A 26 -8.49 2.76 -9.81
N GLN A 27 -8.93 1.75 -9.05
CA GLN A 27 -10.05 1.89 -8.10
C GLN A 27 -9.79 2.95 -7.03
N SER A 28 -8.60 2.96 -6.42
CA SER A 28 -8.22 3.95 -5.41
C SER A 28 -8.12 5.35 -6.00
N ALA A 29 -7.59 5.49 -7.22
CA ALA A 29 -7.50 6.80 -7.87
C ALA A 29 -8.87 7.34 -8.31
N THR A 30 -9.79 6.49 -8.75
CA THR A 30 -11.15 6.92 -9.09
C THR A 30 -11.97 7.23 -7.84
N ALA A 31 -11.88 6.41 -6.80
CA ALA A 31 -12.57 6.63 -5.53
C ALA A 31 -12.05 7.88 -4.81
N SER A 32 -10.74 8.11 -4.76
CA SER A 32 -10.15 9.31 -4.15
C SER A 32 -10.53 10.62 -4.87
N LYS A 33 -11.01 10.55 -6.11
CA LYS A 33 -11.56 11.72 -6.82
C LYS A 33 -13.04 11.97 -6.53
N ARG A 34 -13.75 10.98 -5.96
CA ARG A 34 -15.20 10.99 -5.77
C ARG A 34 -15.61 11.05 -4.31
N CYS A 35 -14.75 10.61 -3.40
CA CYS A 35 -15.04 10.49 -1.97
C CYS A 35 -13.92 11.14 -1.15
N ALA A 36 -14.25 11.55 0.07
CA ALA A 36 -13.24 11.99 1.03
C ALA A 36 -12.36 10.79 1.42
N LEU A 37 -11.08 11.07 1.70
CA LEU A 37 -10.13 10.03 2.07
C LEU A 37 -10.56 9.22 3.32
N PRO A 38 -11.08 9.83 4.41
CA PRO A 38 -11.49 9.08 5.60
C PRO A 38 -12.55 8.02 5.29
N ASP A 39 -13.59 8.37 4.54
CA ASP A 39 -14.67 7.45 4.17
C ASP A 39 -14.16 6.27 3.34
N LEU A 40 -13.21 6.54 2.45
CA LEU A 40 -12.59 5.53 1.62
C LEU A 40 -11.75 4.55 2.44
N MET A 41 -10.97 5.06 3.39
CA MET A 41 -10.16 4.23 4.28
C MET A 41 -11.04 3.36 5.18
N GLU A 42 -12.14 3.91 5.70
CA GLU A 42 -13.13 3.17 6.47
C GLU A 42 -13.76 2.04 5.64
N SER A 43 -14.10 2.31 4.37
CA SER A 43 -14.62 1.28 3.48
C SER A 43 -13.62 0.14 3.23
N TYR A 44 -12.32 0.45 3.16
CA TYR A 44 -11.27 -0.56 2.98
C TYR A 44 -11.05 -1.37 4.25
N ARG A 45 -11.13 -0.72 5.40
CA ARG A 45 -11.09 -1.36 6.71
C ARG A 45 -12.22 -2.39 6.85
N ILE A 46 -13.47 -1.99 6.60
CA ILE A 46 -14.65 -2.87 6.71
C ILE A 46 -14.63 -3.99 5.65
N GLY A 47 -14.29 -3.66 4.40
CA GLY A 47 -14.28 -4.61 3.29
C GLY A 47 -13.13 -5.62 3.27
N SER A 48 -12.21 -5.54 4.23
CA SER A 48 -10.97 -6.33 4.28
C SER A 48 -11.12 -7.78 4.77
N THR A 49 -12.36 -8.29 4.93
CA THR A 49 -12.62 -9.66 5.40
C THR A 49 -11.72 -10.65 4.67
N ALA A 50 -10.88 -11.35 5.43
CA ALA A 50 -9.80 -12.21 4.97
C ALA A 50 -10.34 -13.31 4.03
N ARG A 51 -10.42 -13.00 2.74
CA ARG A 51 -10.52 -14.02 1.70
C ARG A 51 -9.22 -14.83 1.75
N SER A 52 -9.28 -16.12 1.42
CA SER A 52 -8.09 -16.96 1.23
C SER A 52 -7.22 -16.39 0.10
N HIS A 53 -6.41 -15.40 0.45
CA HIS A 53 -5.42 -14.80 -0.41
C HIS A 53 -4.05 -15.37 -0.05
N PRO A 54 -3.17 -15.57 -1.04
CA PRO A 54 -1.79 -15.92 -0.75
C PRO A 54 -1.19 -14.83 0.15
N THR A 55 -0.64 -15.23 1.29
CA THR A 55 0.04 -14.32 2.21
C THR A 55 1.43 -14.02 1.68
N TYR A 56 1.76 -12.74 1.50
CA TYR A 56 3.08 -12.29 1.11
C TYR A 56 3.74 -11.55 2.27
N ALA A 57 5.06 -11.73 2.43
CA ALA A 57 5.81 -10.92 3.38
C ALA A 57 5.61 -9.41 3.08
N PRO A 58 5.31 -8.56 4.08
CA PRO A 58 4.95 -7.15 3.86
C PRO A 58 5.94 -6.37 2.99
N ARG A 59 7.25 -6.56 3.19
CA ARG A 59 8.30 -5.92 2.38
C ARG A 59 8.31 -6.40 0.91
N LYS A 60 8.01 -7.69 0.66
CA LYS A 60 7.89 -8.24 -0.70
C LYS A 60 6.68 -7.60 -1.41
N LEU A 61 5.58 -7.42 -0.69
CA LEU A 61 4.37 -6.77 -1.20
C LEU A 61 4.61 -5.29 -1.53
N SER A 62 5.25 -4.54 -0.64
CA SER A 62 5.67 -3.15 -0.88
C SER A 62 6.57 -3.01 -2.12
N THR A 63 7.53 -3.92 -2.27
CA THR A 63 8.39 -3.99 -3.46
C THR A 63 7.58 -4.29 -4.73
N ALA A 64 6.64 -5.22 -4.66
CA ALA A 64 5.78 -5.58 -5.78
C ALA A 64 4.89 -4.41 -6.22
N VAL A 65 4.27 -3.69 -5.27
CA VAL A 65 3.49 -2.47 -5.51
C VAL A 65 4.36 -1.41 -6.18
N THR A 66 5.54 -1.14 -5.62
CA THR A 66 6.46 -0.13 -6.14
C THR A 66 6.92 -0.43 -7.56
N ARG A 67 7.25 -1.70 -7.86
CA ARG A 67 7.68 -2.11 -9.20
C ARG A 67 6.53 -2.11 -10.20
N SER A 68 5.36 -2.64 -9.81
CA SER A 68 4.21 -2.77 -10.72
C SER A 68 3.68 -1.41 -11.15
N LEU A 69 3.60 -0.45 -10.22
CA LEU A 69 3.08 0.89 -10.50
C LEU A 69 4.11 1.85 -11.11
N ARG A 70 5.30 1.35 -11.47
CA ARG A 70 6.27 2.06 -12.33
C ARG A 70 6.12 1.70 -13.81
N VAL A 71 5.31 0.69 -14.14
CA VAL A 71 5.15 0.20 -15.52
C VAL A 71 4.02 0.95 -16.22
N GLY A 72 4.29 1.54 -17.39
CA GLY A 72 3.26 2.23 -18.19
C GLY A 72 3.28 3.75 -18.04
N PRO A 73 2.42 4.46 -18.79
CA PRO A 73 2.48 5.92 -18.93
C PRO A 73 1.94 6.68 -17.71
N TRP A 74 1.12 6.03 -16.87
CA TRP A 74 0.58 6.62 -15.66
C TRP A 74 1.37 6.17 -14.43
N GLN A 75 1.96 7.12 -13.72
CA GLN A 75 2.68 6.86 -12.47
C GLN A 75 1.86 7.39 -11.29
N PRO A 76 1.19 6.51 -10.50
CA PRO A 76 0.39 6.95 -9.37
C PRO A 76 1.21 7.73 -8.33
N ARG A 77 0.56 8.68 -7.66
CA ARG A 77 1.16 9.44 -6.54
C ARG A 77 1.37 8.54 -5.31
N CYS A 78 2.19 9.01 -4.36
CA CYS A 78 2.49 8.30 -3.10
C CYS A 78 1.24 7.78 -2.37
N LEU A 79 0.21 8.62 -2.24
CA LEU A 79 -1.06 8.26 -1.60
C LEU A 79 -1.71 7.02 -2.22
N ILE A 80 -1.83 6.98 -3.55
CA ILE A 80 -2.45 5.84 -4.24
C ILE A 80 -1.63 4.57 -4.04
N LYS A 81 -0.30 4.65 -4.09
CA LYS A 81 0.58 3.49 -3.84
C LYS A 81 0.41 2.97 -2.41
N ALA A 82 0.32 3.86 -1.44
CA ALA A 82 0.14 3.52 -0.03
C ALA A 82 -1.24 2.90 0.23
N MET A 83 -2.31 3.44 -0.37
CA MET A 83 -3.65 2.85 -0.29
C MET A 83 -3.73 1.44 -0.88
N VAL A 84 -3.06 1.21 -2.02
CA VAL A 84 -2.98 -0.13 -2.63
C VAL A 84 -2.25 -1.10 -1.70
N LEU A 85 -1.12 -0.69 -1.12
CA LEU A 85 -0.38 -1.50 -0.16
C LEU A 85 -1.21 -1.80 1.10
N TYR A 86 -1.83 -0.77 1.69
CA TYR A 86 -2.73 -0.90 2.84
C TYR A 86 -3.81 -1.95 2.58
N ARG A 87 -4.52 -1.83 1.45
CA ARG A 87 -5.60 -2.76 1.11
C ARG A 87 -5.10 -4.19 0.93
N LEU A 88 -3.99 -4.39 0.22
CA LEU A 88 -3.42 -5.72 0.04
C LEU A 88 -2.97 -6.34 1.37
N MET A 89 -2.44 -5.54 2.30
CA MET A 89 -2.04 -6.00 3.63
C MET A 89 -3.26 -6.35 4.51
N ARG A 90 -4.29 -5.50 4.54
CA ARG A 90 -5.52 -5.76 5.29
C ARG A 90 -6.24 -7.01 4.78
N GLU A 91 -6.30 -7.19 3.45
CA GLU A 91 -6.94 -8.35 2.81
C GLU A 91 -6.22 -9.69 3.10
N GLN A 92 -4.95 -9.68 3.56
CA GLN A 92 -4.23 -10.87 4.02
C GLN A 92 -4.19 -11.00 5.56
N GLY A 93 -4.93 -10.15 6.29
CA GLY A 93 -5.08 -10.20 7.74
C GLY A 93 -4.07 -9.39 8.55
N GLU A 94 -3.26 -8.54 7.92
CA GLU A 94 -2.31 -7.67 8.64
C GLU A 94 -3.05 -6.46 9.23
N GLU A 95 -2.67 -6.06 10.44
CA GLU A 95 -3.07 -4.80 11.09
C GLU A 95 -2.28 -3.63 10.49
N ALA A 96 -2.50 -3.38 9.20
CA ALA A 96 -1.87 -2.29 8.49
C ALA A 96 -2.55 -0.95 8.77
N GLU A 97 -1.76 0.11 8.85
CA GLU A 97 -2.20 1.49 9.07
C GLU A 97 -1.64 2.37 7.96
N LEU A 98 -2.49 3.19 7.34
CA LEU A 98 -2.07 4.21 6.38
C LEU A 98 -1.71 5.48 7.16
N VAL A 99 -0.50 5.98 6.96
CA VAL A 99 0.01 7.20 7.60
C VAL A 99 0.32 8.24 6.54
N ILE A 100 -0.08 9.48 6.80
CA ILE A 100 0.24 10.66 5.98
C ILE A 100 1.06 11.60 6.83
N GLY A 101 2.17 12.07 6.29
CA GLY A 101 3.05 12.99 6.98
C GLY A 101 3.52 14.14 6.10
N LEU A 102 3.93 15.21 6.76
CA LEU A 102 4.52 16.40 6.17
C LEU A 102 6.01 16.48 6.53
N PRO A 103 6.86 17.03 5.66
CA PRO A 103 8.25 17.29 6.01
C PRO A 103 8.31 18.30 7.18
N GLN A 104 9.22 18.07 8.14
CA GLN A 104 9.41 18.96 9.30
C GLN A 104 9.83 20.39 8.92
N ASN A 105 10.54 20.52 7.80
CA ASN A 105 10.94 21.81 7.24
C ASN A 105 10.45 21.88 5.79
N PRO A 106 9.16 22.22 5.57
CA PRO A 106 8.58 22.23 4.24
C PRO A 106 9.22 23.34 3.41
N LYS A 107 10.06 22.94 2.44
CA LYS A 107 10.44 23.84 1.33
C LYS A 107 9.36 23.83 0.24
N ASP A 108 8.48 22.84 0.28
CA ASP A 108 7.35 22.63 -0.62
C ASP A 108 6.18 21.94 0.10
N HIS A 109 5.02 21.88 -0.55
CA HIS A 109 3.78 21.27 -0.02
C HIS A 109 3.78 19.73 -0.18
N THR A 110 4.94 19.09 -0.12
CA THR A 110 5.07 17.67 -0.48
C THR A 110 4.70 16.77 0.69
N ALA A 111 3.41 16.51 0.87
CA ALA A 111 2.93 15.45 1.75
C ALA A 111 3.33 14.07 1.21
N HIS A 112 3.73 13.17 2.12
CA HIS A 112 4.04 11.78 1.80
C HIS A 112 3.11 10.83 2.55
N ALA A 113 2.86 9.67 1.95
CA ALA A 113 2.01 8.63 2.52
C ALA A 113 2.75 7.29 2.52
N TRP A 114 2.70 6.59 3.66
CA TRP A 114 3.28 5.26 3.84
C TRP A 114 2.33 4.38 4.65
N VAL A 115 2.67 3.09 4.73
CA VAL A 115 1.93 2.08 5.48
C VAL A 115 2.84 1.57 6.59
N GLU A 116 2.29 1.50 7.79
CA GLU A 116 2.91 0.85 8.93
C GLU A 116 2.15 -0.44 9.26
N ALA A 117 2.84 -1.44 9.78
CA ALA A 117 2.23 -2.60 10.40
C ALA A 117 2.96 -2.90 11.70
N HIS A 118 2.23 -3.00 12.80
CA HIS A 118 2.79 -3.13 14.15
C HIS A 118 3.87 -2.05 14.44
N GLY A 119 3.61 -0.80 14.02
CA GLY A 119 4.53 0.33 14.19
C GLY A 119 5.78 0.30 13.30
N VAL A 120 5.90 -0.67 12.38
CA VAL A 120 7.03 -0.78 11.45
C VAL A 120 6.65 -0.23 10.09
N ASP A 121 7.45 0.69 9.56
CA ASP A 121 7.31 1.21 8.20
C ASP A 121 7.58 0.13 7.13
N ILE A 122 6.56 -0.12 6.32
CA ILE A 122 6.57 -1.09 5.22
C ILE A 122 6.79 -0.38 3.87
N GLY A 123 6.64 0.93 3.80
CA GLY A 123 6.66 1.75 2.59
C GLY A 123 5.25 2.11 2.10
N PRO A 124 5.06 2.51 0.84
CA PRO A 124 6.07 2.60 -0.22
C PRO A 124 7.14 3.68 0.04
N ALA A 125 8.31 3.52 -0.59
CA ALA A 125 9.42 4.47 -0.49
C ALA A 125 8.98 5.92 -0.80
N PRO A 126 9.52 6.94 -0.09
CA PRO A 126 10.59 6.88 0.91
C PRO A 126 10.23 6.30 2.30
N GLY A 127 9.01 5.82 2.51
CA GLY A 127 8.55 5.45 3.86
C GLY A 127 8.39 6.67 4.77
N ARG A 128 8.46 6.49 6.09
CA ARG A 128 8.35 7.56 7.09
C ARG A 128 9.41 8.65 6.90
N GLY A 129 10.67 8.25 6.73
CA GLY A 129 11.79 9.19 6.61
C GLY A 129 11.82 10.23 7.74
N HIS A 130 11.96 11.52 7.38
CA HIS A 130 11.88 12.66 8.31
C HIS A 130 10.48 13.32 8.35
N HIS A 131 9.45 12.65 7.85
CA HIS A 131 8.09 13.22 7.86
C HIS A 131 7.49 13.12 9.26
N GLN A 132 6.88 14.22 9.70
CA GLN A 132 6.03 14.25 10.87
C GLN A 132 4.63 13.79 10.49
N GLU A 133 4.09 12.85 11.25
CA GLU A 133 2.73 12.35 11.08
C GLU A 133 1.71 13.49 11.22
N LEU A 134 0.79 13.56 10.26
CA LEU A 134 -0.34 14.48 10.23
C LEU A 134 -1.66 13.73 10.43
N ALA A 135 -1.79 12.54 9.82
CA ALA A 135 -2.98 11.72 9.90
C ALA A 135 -2.65 10.24 9.81
N ARG A 136 -3.47 9.42 10.48
CA ARG A 136 -3.39 7.95 10.50
C ARG A 136 -4.77 7.32 10.33
N TYR A 137 -4.80 6.22 9.60
CA TYR A 137 -6.01 5.43 9.36
C TYR A 137 -5.71 3.94 9.58
N GLY A 138 -6.37 3.31 10.56
CA GLY A 138 -6.23 1.90 10.92
C GLY A 138 -7.54 1.14 10.80
#